data_AF-A0A0F9K9X6-F1
#
_entry.id   AF-A0A0F9K9X6-F1
#
_cell.length_a   1.000
_cell.length_b   1.000
_cell.length_c   1.000
_cell.angle_alpha   90.00
_cell.angle_beta   90.00
_cell.angle_gamma   90.00
#
_symmetry.space_group_name_H-M   'P 1'
#
loop_
_entity.id
_entity.type
_entity.pdbx_description
1 polymer ?
#
loop_
_entity_poly.entity_id
_entity_poly.type
_entity_poly.pdbx_seq_one_letter_code
_entity_poly.pdbx_strand_id
1 'polypeptide(L)'
;MNVREITVKYLKHMRYDGLYNHDGGCGCILADLAPCCECHVLDCRPGYRVDTPDDPEGFDYHIVESLERWRAQKERGRAEQEDPAPRSLRSPWTANG
;
A
#
# COMPACT_ATOMS: atom_id res chain seq x y z
N MET A 1 -5.15 29.87 9.71
CA MET A 1 -6.01 28.69 9.57
C MET A 1 -6.46 28.58 8.12
N ASN A 2 -5.74 27.83 7.31
CA ASN A 2 -6.11 27.46 5.95
C ASN A 2 -6.53 25.97 5.89
N VAL A 3 -7.02 25.52 4.73
CA VAL A 3 -7.47 24.12 4.56
C VAL A 3 -6.39 23.12 4.91
N ARG A 4 -5.13 23.35 4.48
CA ARG A 4 -3.99 22.49 4.82
C ARG A 4 -3.80 22.37 6.34
N GLU A 5 -3.82 23.48 7.06
CA GLU A 5 -3.67 23.51 8.52
C GLU A 5 -4.82 22.79 9.23
N ILE A 6 -6.06 22.93 8.74
CA ILE A 6 -7.23 22.21 9.25
C ILE A 6 -7.05 20.70 9.06
N THR A 7 -6.68 20.28 7.85
CA THR A 7 -6.44 18.87 7.52
C THR A 7 -5.30 18.29 8.36
N VAL A 8 -4.17 18.99 8.48
CA VAL A 8 -3.05 18.54 9.34
C VAL A 8 -3.49 18.38 10.79
N LYS A 9 -4.28 19.32 11.32
CA LYS A 9 -4.81 19.19 12.69
C LYS A 9 -5.70 17.97 12.86
N TYR A 10 -6.61 17.72 11.91
CA TYR A 10 -7.48 16.56 11.93
C TYR A 10 -6.69 15.25 11.86
N LEU A 11 -5.77 15.13 10.89
CA LEU A 11 -4.95 13.92 10.71
C LEU A 11 -4.12 13.62 11.97
N LYS A 12 -3.48 14.64 12.56
CA LYS A 12 -2.74 14.48 13.82
C LYS A 12 -3.63 14.06 14.98
N HIS A 13 -4.81 14.67 15.12
CA HIS A 13 -5.76 14.32 16.17
C HIS A 13 -6.20 12.85 16.06
N MET A 14 -6.45 12.39 14.85
CA MET A 14 -6.87 11.03 14.54
C MET A 14 -5.69 10.04 14.40
N ARG A 15 -4.45 10.50 14.54
CA ARG A 15 -3.21 9.71 14.42
C ARG A 15 -2.96 9.09 13.04
N TYR A 16 -3.35 9.78 11.97
CA TYR A 16 -2.99 9.43 10.61
C TYR A 16 -1.67 10.10 10.19
N ASP A 17 -0.92 9.44 9.34
CA ASP A 17 0.40 9.90 8.88
C ASP A 17 0.35 10.70 7.57
N GLY A 18 -0.78 10.65 6.87
CA GLY A 18 -0.91 11.28 5.56
C GLY A 18 -2.28 11.11 4.91
N LEU A 19 -2.32 11.46 3.63
CA LEU A 19 -3.44 11.20 2.74
C LEU A 19 -2.98 10.33 1.57
N TYR A 20 -3.90 9.55 1.01
CA TYR A 20 -3.69 8.79 -0.21
C TYR A 20 -4.93 8.86 -1.11
N ASN A 21 -4.73 8.63 -2.40
CA ASN A 21 -5.82 8.42 -3.36
C ASN A 21 -5.62 7.07 -4.04
N HIS A 22 -6.61 6.19 -3.90
CA HIS A 22 -6.54 4.83 -4.46
C HIS A 22 -6.56 4.84 -5.99
N ASP A 23 -7.31 5.75 -6.59
CA ASP A 23 -7.47 5.86 -8.04
C ASP A 23 -6.32 6.65 -8.69
N GLY A 24 -5.77 7.61 -7.95
CA GLY A 24 -4.67 8.47 -8.40
C GLY A 24 -3.27 7.90 -8.15
N GLY A 25 -3.14 6.77 -7.45
CA GLY A 25 -1.85 6.15 -7.14
C GLY A 25 -0.89 7.04 -6.33
N CYS A 26 -1.41 8.07 -5.66
CA CYS A 26 -0.60 9.08 -4.98
C CYS A 26 -0.81 9.06 -3.47
N GLY A 27 0.24 9.39 -2.73
CA GLY A 27 0.24 9.50 -1.27
C GLY A 27 1.12 10.65 -0.81
N CYS A 28 0.71 11.34 0.24
CA CYS A 28 1.49 12.42 0.83
C CYS A 28 1.47 12.34 2.36
N ILE A 29 2.60 12.64 2.99
CA ILE A 29 2.78 12.60 4.44
C ILE A 29 2.45 13.96 5.07
N LEU A 30 2.22 13.99 6.38
CA LEU A 30 1.97 15.23 7.13
C LEU A 30 3.02 16.33 6.91
N ALA A 31 4.30 15.95 6.77
CA ALA A 31 5.41 16.89 6.58
C ALA A 31 5.29 17.61 5.23
N ASP A 32 4.80 16.90 4.21
CA ASP A 32 4.70 17.37 2.83
C ASP A 32 3.29 17.10 2.28
N LEU A 33 2.28 17.62 2.99
CA LEU A 33 0.87 17.35 2.68
C LEU A 33 0.42 18.14 1.44
N ALA A 34 -0.10 17.42 0.44
CA ALA A 34 -0.54 17.92 -0.87
C ALA A 34 0.53 18.74 -1.62
N PRO A 35 1.69 18.14 -1.95
CA PRO A 35 2.77 18.84 -2.65
C PRO A 35 2.54 18.92 -4.16
N CYS A 36 1.71 18.03 -4.71
CA CYS A 36 1.36 18.04 -6.13
C CYS A 36 0.34 19.14 -6.46
N CYS A 37 0.57 19.86 -7.56
CA CYS A 37 -0.41 20.79 -8.11
C CYS A 37 -1.58 20.05 -8.83
N GLU A 38 -1.41 18.76 -9.12
CA GLU A 38 -2.36 17.93 -9.87
C GLU A 38 -3.11 16.90 -9.01
N CYS A 39 -2.99 16.98 -7.68
CA CYS A 39 -3.64 15.97 -6.84
C CYS A 39 -5.18 16.06 -7.04
N HIS A 40 -5.83 14.94 -7.38
CA HIS A 40 -7.28 14.79 -7.29
C HIS A 40 -7.69 14.79 -5.81
N VAL A 41 -7.67 15.98 -5.20
CA VAL A 41 -7.83 16.20 -3.75
C VAL A 41 -9.22 15.82 -3.25
N LEU A 42 -10.20 15.71 -4.16
CA LEU A 42 -11.59 15.39 -3.84
C LEU A 42 -11.75 14.00 -3.21
N ASP A 43 -10.90 13.05 -3.60
CA ASP A 43 -11.02 11.64 -3.21
C ASP A 43 -9.87 11.19 -2.29
N CYS A 44 -9.08 12.13 -1.77
CA CYS A 44 -8.02 11.83 -0.83
C CYS A 44 -8.59 11.31 0.50
N ARG A 45 -8.07 10.18 0.97
CA ARG A 45 -8.44 9.53 2.23
C ARG A 45 -7.28 9.54 3.23
N PRO A 46 -7.56 9.64 4.54
CA PRO A 46 -6.53 9.50 5.56
C PRO A 46 -5.95 8.09 5.59
N GLY A 47 -4.65 7.98 5.87
CA GLY A 47 -3.99 6.69 5.99
C GLY A 47 -2.74 6.72 6.87
N TYR A 48 -2.17 5.54 7.05
CA TYR A 48 -0.99 5.28 7.86
C TYR A 48 0.21 5.02 6.96
N ARG A 49 1.38 5.53 7.36
CA ARG A 49 2.62 5.31 6.63
C ARG A 49 3.18 3.93 6.96
N VAL A 50 3.58 3.22 5.92
CA VAL A 50 4.32 1.96 6.02
C VAL A 50 5.57 2.08 5.18
N ASP A 51 6.73 2.00 5.82
CA ASP A 51 8.01 1.98 5.12
C ASP A 51 8.20 0.63 4.41
N THR A 52 8.65 0.69 3.16
CA THR A 52 8.80 -0.48 2.29
C THR A 52 10.15 -0.46 1.58
N PRO A 53 11.26 -0.70 2.31
CA PRO A 53 12.60 -0.63 1.73
C PRO A 53 12.84 -1.64 0.60
N ASP A 54 12.09 -2.75 0.60
CA ASP A 54 12.18 -3.81 -0.40
C ASP A 54 10.95 -3.82 -1.33
N ASP A 55 10.33 -2.67 -1.58
CA ASP A 55 9.20 -2.58 -2.49
C ASP A 55 9.62 -2.90 -3.93
N PRO A 56 8.93 -3.84 -4.62
CA PRO A 56 9.30 -4.24 -5.98
C PRO A 56 9.17 -3.11 -7.01
N GLU A 57 8.35 -2.09 -6.73
CA GLU A 57 8.18 -0.91 -7.57
C GLU A 57 9.11 0.24 -7.16
N GLY A 58 9.92 0.05 -6.10
CA GLY A 58 10.94 0.99 -5.66
C GLY A 58 10.41 2.16 -4.81
N PHE A 59 9.21 2.03 -4.23
CA PHE A 59 8.65 3.05 -3.34
C PHE A 59 9.24 2.94 -1.92
N ASP A 60 9.75 4.06 -1.39
CA ASP A 60 10.28 4.13 -0.02
C ASP A 60 9.20 3.82 1.04
N TYR A 61 7.96 4.20 0.77
CA TYR A 61 6.82 4.00 1.66
C TYR A 61 5.49 3.98 0.90
N HIS A 62 4.48 3.41 1.54
CA HIS A 62 3.07 3.50 1.15
C HIS A 62 2.24 4.18 2.22
N ILE A 63 1.16 4.85 1.83
CA ILE A 63 0.10 5.30 2.74
C ILE A 63 -1.09 4.37 2.58
N VAL A 64 -1.47 3.68 3.65
CA VAL A 64 -2.48 2.60 3.63
C VAL A 64 -3.67 2.91 4.53
N GLU A 65 -4.85 2.40 4.17
CA GLU A 65 -6.07 2.55 4.97
C GLU A 65 -5.94 1.92 6.37
N SER A 66 -5.31 0.75 6.44
CA SER A 66 -5.23 -0.06 7.66
C SER A 66 -3.92 -0.84 7.69
N LEU A 67 -3.16 -0.64 8.77
CA LEU A 67 -1.92 -1.38 9.04
C LEU A 67 -2.19 -2.89 9.19
N GLU A 68 -3.30 -3.26 9.82
CA GLU A 68 -3.67 -4.66 10.04
C GLU A 68 -3.95 -5.38 8.72
N ARG A 69 -4.77 -4.76 7.84
CA ARG A 69 -5.07 -5.30 6.52
C ARG A 69 -3.80 -5.43 5.67
N TRP A 70 -2.95 -4.41 5.68
CA TRP A 70 -1.70 -4.42 4.92
C TRP A 70 -0.76 -5.56 5.38
N ARG A 71 -0.60 -5.74 6.70
CA ARG A 71 0.22 -6.83 7.25
C ARG A 71 -0.34 -8.20 6.86
N ALA A 72 -1.66 -8.40 7.02
CA ALA A 72 -2.30 -9.65 6.64
C ALA A 72 -2.15 -9.98 5.14
N GLN A 73 -2.17 -8.98 4.26
CA GLN A 73 -1.93 -9.16 2.82
C GLN A 73 -0.48 -9.58 2.53
N LYS A 74 0.51 -8.92 3.16
CA LYS A 74 1.93 -9.28 2.97
C LYS A 74 2.24 -10.68 3.51
N GLU A 75 1.66 -11.07 4.63
CA GLU A 75 1.78 -12.44 5.17
C GLU A 75 1.20 -13.48 4.21
N ARG A 76 0.02 -13.23 3.64
CA ARG A 76 -0.58 -14.11 2.62
C ARG A 76 0.25 -14.21 1.36
N GLY A 77 0.68 -13.07 0.81
CA GLY A 77 1.51 -13.04 -0.40
C GLY A 77 2.87 -13.71 -0.20
N ARG A 78 3.45 -13.61 1.00
CA ARG A 78 4.68 -14.35 1.36
C ARG A 78 4.42 -15.86 1.45
N ALA A 79 3.34 -16.28 2.10
CA ALA A 79 2.98 -17.70 2.17
C ALA A 79 2.72 -18.32 0.79
N GLU A 80 2.10 -17.58 -0.13
CA GLU A 80 1.87 -18.03 -1.52
C GLU A 80 3.16 -18.06 -2.36
N GLN A 81 4.14 -17.21 -2.09
CA GLN A 81 5.46 -17.26 -2.75
C GLN A 81 6.38 -18.34 -2.17
N GLU A 82 6.23 -18.67 -0.88
CA GLU A 82 7.02 -19.71 -0.20
C GLU A 82 6.47 -21.14 -0.41
N ASP A 83 5.26 -21.31 -0.95
CA ASP A 83 4.73 -22.61 -1.40
C ASP A 83 4.55 -22.68 -2.93
N PRO A 84 5.64 -22.79 -3.71
CA PRO A 84 5.53 -23.32 -5.05
C PRO A 84 5.31 -24.82 -4.93
N ALA A 85 4.06 -25.25 -4.65
CA ALA A 85 3.68 -26.65 -4.68
C ALA A 85 4.35 -27.31 -5.89
N PRO A 86 5.14 -28.38 -5.72
CA PRO A 86 6.05 -28.82 -6.75
C PRO A 86 5.25 -29.23 -7.99
N ARG A 87 5.60 -28.66 -9.15
CA ARG A 87 5.10 -29.07 -10.48
C ARG A 87 5.43 -30.53 -10.85
N SER A 88 5.88 -31.36 -9.90
CA SER A 88 6.31 -32.75 -10.10
C SER A 88 5.24 -33.81 -9.78
N LEU A 89 3.96 -33.45 -9.71
CA LEU A 89 2.86 -34.43 -9.70
C LEU A 89 2.06 -34.47 -11.02
N ARG A 90 2.69 -34.15 -12.15
CA ARG A 90 2.26 -34.74 -13.43
C ARG A 90 2.94 -36.09 -13.57
N SER A 91 2.28 -37.12 -13.03
CA SER A 91 2.72 -38.51 -13.11
C SER A 91 2.78 -39.03 -14.56
N PRO A 92 3.55 -40.11 -14.78
CA PRO A 92 4.18 -40.45 -16.05
C PRO A 92 3.35 -41.48 -16.85
N TRP A 93 3.63 -41.59 -18.15
CA TRP A 93 3.13 -42.62 -19.09
C TRP A 93 1.74 -42.47 -19.71
N THR A 94 1.71 -41.99 -20.96
CA THR A 94 0.93 -42.62 -22.05
C THR A 94 1.70 -42.46 -23.37
N ALA A 95 2.67 -43.35 -23.62
CA ALA A 95 3.23 -43.59 -24.95
C ALA A 95 3.80 -45.01 -25.03
N ASN A 96 2.91 -46.00 -24.92
CA ASN A 96 3.01 -47.25 -25.68
C ASN A 96 1.94 -47.11 -26.77
N GLY A 97 2.11 -47.47 -28.03
CA GLY A 97 3.15 -48.15 -28.79
C GLY A 97 2.61 -48.25 -30.22
#